data_AF-A0A8T4UVC4-F1
#
_entry.id   AF-A0A8T4UVC4-F1
#
_cell.length_a   1.000
_cell.length_b   1.000
_cell.length_c   1.000
_cell.angle_alpha   90.00
_cell.angle_beta   90.00
_cell.angle_gamma   90.00
#
_symmetry.space_group_name_H-M   'P 1'
#
loop_
_entity.id
_entity.type
_entity.pdbx_description
1 polymer ?
#
loop_
_entity_poly.entity_id
_entity_poly.type
_entity_poly.pdbx_seq_one_letter_code
_entity_poly.pdbx_strand_id
1 'polypeptide(L)'
;MIRKTAMFVMIVSLLVLSGQLFFGKPLLVGNAVAMACDDSDLKEENDPLNGNIFPRSVYSTLNYNLPGTARGYHSLWKTPVTMKDNCISPSLLREYYCDVKNNVVLSSTVDCPTDSRCAQGACVLLLCEDEDDFDPARNSTVRYTSASGSKVLTADDYCESSTTLVEFICQKTNVGWPGGIQNSYDYPDDLRRAVHHTCPPGTECLKGACVEK
;
A
#
# COMPACT_ATOMS: atom_id res chain seq x y z
N MET A 1 -19.38 -53.71 77.15
CA MET A 1 -18.16 -53.04 76.65
C MET A 1 -18.55 -51.61 76.30
N ILE A 2 -18.39 -50.69 77.26
CA ILE A 2 -17.34 -49.64 77.29
C ILE A 2 -17.55 -48.63 76.13
N ARG A 3 -18.26 -47.51 76.39
CA ARG A 3 -17.76 -46.17 76.84
C ARG A 3 -17.38 -45.31 75.61
N LYS A 4 -17.77 -44.05 75.39
CA LYS A 4 -18.15 -42.86 76.18
C LYS A 4 -18.94 -41.92 75.22
N THR A 5 -20.13 -41.41 75.51
CA THR A 5 -20.47 -40.15 76.22
C THR A 5 -19.64 -38.91 75.86
N ALA A 6 -20.29 -37.92 75.22
CA ALA A 6 -20.63 -36.58 75.76
C ALA A 6 -21.09 -35.66 74.61
N MET A 7 -21.81 -34.55 74.74
CA MET A 7 -22.85 -33.96 75.62
C MET A 7 -23.00 -32.49 75.15
N PHE A 8 -24.15 -31.84 75.44
CA PHE A 8 -24.54 -30.41 75.28
C PHE A 8 -25.25 -30.04 73.97
N VAL A 9 -26.59 -29.86 73.89
CA VAL A 9 -27.61 -29.04 74.60
C VAL A 9 -27.67 -27.57 74.13
N MET A 10 -28.77 -27.27 73.41
CA MET A 10 -29.56 -26.01 73.25
C MET A 10 -28.81 -24.78 72.67
N ILE A 11 -29.36 -24.01 71.72
CA ILE A 11 -30.50 -23.09 71.88
C ILE A 11 -31.07 -22.72 70.50
N VAL A 12 -32.40 -22.66 70.42
CA VAL A 12 -33.18 -22.00 69.36
C VAL A 12 -32.97 -20.49 69.40
N SER A 13 -32.58 -19.86 68.30
CA SER A 13 -32.85 -18.44 68.05
C SER A 13 -33.09 -18.21 66.56
N LEU A 14 -34.35 -17.96 66.20
CA LEU A 14 -34.71 -17.22 64.99
C LEU A 14 -34.04 -15.84 65.05
N LEU A 15 -33.32 -15.47 64.00
CA LEU A 15 -33.13 -14.07 63.60
C LEU A 15 -32.94 -14.03 62.08
N VAL A 16 -34.03 -13.66 61.41
CA VAL A 16 -34.04 -13.16 60.04
C VAL A 16 -33.50 -11.72 60.06
N LEU A 17 -32.92 -11.31 58.93
CA LEU A 17 -32.36 -9.99 58.58
C LEU A 17 -30.93 -9.71 59.06
N SER A 18 -29.97 -9.81 58.16
CA SER A 18 -29.57 -8.69 57.28
C SER A 18 -28.39 -9.10 56.40
N GLY A 19 -28.43 -8.69 55.13
CA GLY A 19 -27.43 -9.06 54.15
C GLY A 19 -26.04 -8.53 54.51
N GLN A 20 -25.05 -9.39 54.39
CA GLN A 20 -23.66 -8.98 54.19
C GLN A 20 -23.09 -9.77 53.02
N LEU A 21 -22.99 -9.05 51.90
CA LEU A 21 -22.23 -9.41 50.72
C LEU A 21 -20.79 -9.71 51.16
N PHE A 22 -20.36 -10.96 50.99
CA PHE A 22 -18.95 -11.29 51.02
C PHE A 22 -18.26 -10.49 49.90
N PHE A 23 -17.43 -9.52 50.29
CA PHE A 23 -16.41 -8.93 49.42
C PHE A 23 -15.42 -10.02 49.04
N GLY A 24 -15.77 -10.79 48.01
CA GLY A 24 -14.79 -11.47 47.18
C GLY A 24 -13.87 -10.40 46.61
N LYS A 25 -12.59 -10.47 46.95
CA LYS A 25 -11.55 -9.63 46.32
C LYS A 25 -11.76 -9.70 44.80
N PRO A 26 -11.84 -8.56 44.09
CA PRO A 26 -11.86 -8.60 42.64
C PRO A 26 -10.57 -9.28 42.20
N LEU A 27 -10.72 -10.42 41.53
CA LEU A 27 -9.65 -11.02 40.77
C LEU A 27 -9.32 -10.00 39.67
N LEU A 28 -8.26 -9.21 39.86
CA LEU A 28 -7.66 -8.40 38.81
C LEU A 28 -7.04 -9.37 37.80
N VAL A 29 -7.88 -9.97 36.96
CA VAL A 29 -7.44 -10.42 35.64
C VAL A 29 -7.19 -9.12 34.89
N GLY A 30 -5.91 -8.77 34.70
CA GLY A 30 -5.54 -7.61 33.92
C GLY A 30 -6.31 -7.65 32.60
N ASN A 31 -7.11 -6.62 32.34
CA ASN A 31 -7.74 -6.41 31.05
C ASN A 31 -6.60 -6.20 30.04
N ALA A 32 -6.09 -7.29 29.46
CA ALA A 32 -5.41 -7.23 28.19
C ALA A 32 -6.46 -6.73 27.21
N VAL A 33 -6.47 -5.42 26.95
CA VAL A 33 -7.24 -4.85 25.87
C VAL A 33 -6.83 -5.62 24.63
N ALA A 34 -7.72 -6.47 24.10
CA ALA A 34 -7.45 -7.21 22.89
C ALA A 34 -7.06 -6.20 21.82
N MET A 35 -5.89 -6.39 21.18
CA MET A 35 -5.45 -5.50 20.12
C MET A 35 -6.49 -5.58 19.00
N ALA A 36 -7.18 -4.46 18.74
CA ALA A 36 -8.07 -4.35 17.60
C ALA A 36 -7.23 -4.37 16.33
N CYS A 37 -7.62 -5.21 15.40
CA CYS A 37 -7.03 -5.27 14.09
C CYS A 37 -7.38 -3.98 13.33
N ASP A 38 -6.38 -3.40 12.68
CA ASP A 38 -6.42 -2.08 12.08
C ASP A 38 -5.59 -2.09 10.80
N ASP A 39 -5.99 -1.28 9.84
CA ASP A 39 -5.35 -1.19 8.54
C ASP A 39 -5.26 0.28 8.12
N SER A 40 -4.04 0.78 8.01
CA SER A 40 -3.76 2.22 8.15
C SER A 40 -4.22 3.07 6.96
N ASP A 41 -4.41 2.45 5.82
CA ASP A 41 -4.74 3.10 4.56
C ASP A 41 -6.16 2.76 4.09
N LEU A 42 -6.95 2.06 4.91
CA LEU A 42 -8.40 1.97 4.70
C LEU A 42 -8.98 3.38 4.88
N LYS A 43 -9.25 4.04 3.75
CA LYS A 43 -10.05 5.27 3.76
C LYS A 43 -11.50 4.89 4.01
N GLU A 44 -12.18 5.64 4.88
CA GLU A 44 -13.65 5.59 4.95
C GLU A 44 -14.20 6.04 3.59
N GLU A 45 -14.47 5.11 2.66
CA GLU A 45 -15.18 5.45 1.44
C GLU A 45 -16.67 5.58 1.74
N ASN A 46 -17.20 6.79 1.54
CA ASN A 46 -18.64 6.95 1.32
C ASN A 46 -18.96 6.29 -0.03
N ASP A 47 -19.82 5.27 -0.03
CA ASP A 47 -20.39 4.67 -1.25
C ASP A 47 -21.04 5.76 -2.12
N PRO A 48 -20.54 6.02 -3.35
CA PRO A 48 -21.09 7.04 -4.24
C PRO A 48 -22.47 6.68 -4.82
N LEU A 49 -23.00 5.47 -4.58
CA LEU A 49 -24.31 5.05 -5.08
C LEU A 49 -25.42 5.08 -4.03
N ASN A 50 -25.14 5.06 -2.72
CA ASN A 50 -26.21 4.98 -1.70
C ASN A 50 -26.05 5.86 -0.46
N GLY A 51 -24.98 6.66 -0.30
CA GLY A 51 -24.87 7.63 0.80
C GLY A 51 -24.92 7.02 2.21
N ASN A 52 -24.72 5.71 2.33
CA ASN A 52 -24.64 5.03 3.61
C ASN A 52 -23.22 5.17 4.17
N ILE A 53 -23.12 5.70 5.38
CA ILE A 53 -21.89 5.67 6.19
C ILE A 53 -21.69 4.22 6.61
N PHE A 54 -20.83 3.48 5.91
CA PHE A 54 -20.40 2.18 6.40
C PHE A 54 -19.49 2.43 7.61
N PRO A 55 -19.80 1.90 8.82
CA PRO A 55 -18.81 1.88 9.89
C PRO A 55 -17.57 1.15 9.38
N ARG A 56 -16.37 1.61 9.78
CA ARG A 56 -14.96 1.16 9.61
C ARG A 56 -14.67 -0.34 9.34
N SER A 57 -15.53 -1.04 8.60
CA SER A 57 -15.68 -2.49 8.56
C SER A 57 -16.40 -2.92 7.29
N VAL A 58 -15.97 -2.42 6.13
CA VAL A 58 -16.09 -3.24 4.92
C VAL A 58 -14.96 -4.24 5.01
N TYR A 59 -15.35 -5.45 5.39
CA TYR A 59 -14.46 -6.58 5.64
C TYR A 59 -13.55 -6.83 4.42
N SER A 60 -12.23 -6.82 4.66
CA SER A 60 -11.19 -7.11 3.65
C SER A 60 -11.26 -6.26 2.39
N THR A 61 -11.21 -4.93 2.51
CA THR A 61 -11.05 -4.07 1.34
C THR A 61 -9.57 -4.00 0.99
N LEU A 62 -9.22 -4.30 -0.26
CA LEU A 62 -7.87 -4.06 -0.79
C LEU A 62 -7.81 -2.62 -1.29
N ASN A 63 -6.78 -1.90 -0.88
CA ASN A 63 -6.56 -0.48 -1.12
C ASN A 63 -5.20 -0.26 -1.78
N TYR A 64 -4.91 -1.15 -2.72
CA TYR A 64 -3.63 -1.33 -3.42
C TYR A 64 -3.01 -0.07 -4.03
N ASN A 65 -3.74 1.04 -4.16
CA ASN A 65 -3.22 2.32 -4.65
C ASN A 65 -2.64 3.22 -3.54
N LEU A 66 -2.69 2.77 -2.28
CA LEU A 66 -2.16 3.47 -1.13
C LEU A 66 -1.14 2.57 -0.42
N PRO A 67 -0.06 3.14 0.12
CA PRO A 67 0.85 2.36 0.94
C PRO A 67 0.28 2.24 2.36
N GLY A 68 0.17 1.02 2.86
CA GLY A 68 -0.46 0.71 4.13
C GLY A 68 0.37 -0.12 5.09
N THR A 69 -0.27 -0.41 6.21
CA THR A 69 0.27 -1.21 7.32
C THR A 69 -0.90 -1.78 8.09
N ALA A 70 -1.03 -3.10 8.08
CA ALA A 70 -1.99 -3.84 8.86
C ALA A 70 -1.39 -4.26 10.21
N ARG A 71 -2.13 -4.01 11.29
CA ARG A 71 -1.81 -4.41 12.67
C ARG A 71 -2.92 -5.29 13.20
N GLY A 72 -2.59 -6.35 13.92
CA GLY A 72 -3.60 -7.30 14.40
C GLY A 72 -2.96 -8.62 14.79
N TYR A 73 -3.73 -9.71 14.82
CA TYR A 73 -3.18 -11.03 15.11
C TYR A 73 -2.84 -11.79 13.83
N HIS A 74 -1.77 -12.58 13.82
CA HIS A 74 -1.48 -13.47 12.71
C HIS A 74 -2.60 -14.51 12.59
N SER A 75 -3.05 -14.76 11.36
CA SER A 75 -4.16 -15.69 11.06
C SER A 75 -3.99 -17.08 11.69
N LEU A 76 -2.79 -17.65 11.58
CA LEU A 76 -2.41 -18.98 12.10
C LEU A 76 -2.02 -18.97 13.60
N TRP A 77 -1.00 -18.21 13.99
CA TRP A 77 -0.38 -18.33 15.32
C TRP A 77 -1.11 -17.54 16.41
N LYS A 78 -2.07 -16.69 16.03
CA LYS A 78 -2.81 -15.79 16.93
C LYS A 78 -1.90 -14.91 17.81
N THR A 79 -0.72 -14.58 17.30
CA THR A 79 0.22 -13.64 17.94
C THR A 79 0.11 -12.25 17.32
N PRO A 80 0.37 -11.18 18.08
CA PRO A 80 0.42 -9.82 17.54
C PRO A 80 1.41 -9.68 16.38
N VAL A 81 0.99 -9.03 15.30
CA VAL A 81 1.82 -8.73 14.12
C VAL A 81 1.56 -7.31 13.62
N THR A 82 2.55 -6.79 12.91
CA THR A 82 2.47 -5.56 12.11
C THR A 82 3.09 -5.86 10.77
N MET A 83 2.29 -5.82 9.71
CA MET A 83 2.69 -6.14 8.36
C MET A 83 2.53 -4.90 7.50
N LYS A 84 3.52 -4.64 6.64
CA LYS A 84 3.53 -3.49 5.74
C LYS A 84 3.37 -3.99 4.31
N ASP A 85 2.57 -3.28 3.52
CA ASP A 85 2.45 -3.59 2.11
C ASP A 85 3.80 -3.48 1.41
N ASN A 86 4.03 -4.40 0.50
CA ASN A 86 5.32 -4.50 -0.14
C ASN A 86 5.21 -4.97 -1.58
N CYS A 87 6.06 -4.41 -2.43
CA CYS A 87 6.20 -4.88 -3.78
C CYS A 87 6.95 -6.21 -3.79
N ILE A 88 6.37 -7.21 -4.45
CA ILE A 88 7.04 -8.49 -4.75
C ILE A 88 7.87 -8.31 -6.04
N SER A 89 7.31 -7.61 -7.02
CA SER A 89 7.95 -7.21 -8.27
C SER A 89 7.40 -5.83 -8.70
N PRO A 90 7.92 -5.22 -9.78
CA PRO A 90 7.37 -3.98 -10.32
C PRO A 90 5.89 -4.07 -10.72
N SER A 91 5.36 -5.25 -11.04
CA SER A 91 3.96 -5.45 -11.44
C SER A 91 3.09 -6.06 -10.34
N LEU A 92 3.67 -6.46 -9.20
CA LEU A 92 3.00 -7.30 -8.22
C LEU A 92 3.13 -6.75 -6.81
N LEU A 93 1.99 -6.37 -6.22
CA LEU A 93 1.86 -5.89 -4.85
C LEU A 93 1.45 -7.04 -3.92
N ARG A 94 2.10 -7.13 -2.75
CA ARG A 94 1.54 -7.83 -1.59
C ARG A 94 0.86 -6.82 -0.69
N GLU A 95 -0.45 -6.92 -0.65
CA GLU A 95 -1.29 -6.15 0.26
C GLU A 95 -1.52 -6.93 1.53
N TYR A 96 -1.29 -6.31 2.68
CA TYR A 96 -1.73 -6.78 3.97
C TYR A 96 -2.93 -5.97 4.41
N TYR A 97 -3.99 -6.67 4.79
CA TYR A 97 -5.23 -6.03 5.18
C TYR A 97 -5.78 -6.65 6.45
N CYS A 98 -6.64 -5.89 7.13
CA CYS A 98 -7.29 -6.35 8.34
C CYS A 98 -8.62 -7.06 8.05
N ASP A 99 -8.76 -8.32 8.49
CA ASP A 99 -10.05 -8.96 8.67
C ASP A 99 -10.59 -8.67 10.07
N VAL A 100 -11.38 -7.59 10.15
CA VAL A 100 -11.98 -7.10 11.39
C VAL A 100 -12.94 -8.14 12.03
N LYS A 101 -13.59 -9.04 11.26
CA LYS A 101 -14.48 -10.07 11.87
C LYS A 101 -13.70 -11.00 12.76
N ASN A 102 -12.57 -11.44 12.26
CA ASN A 102 -11.75 -12.47 12.89
C ASN A 102 -10.59 -11.88 13.68
N ASN A 103 -10.45 -10.55 13.65
CA ASN A 103 -9.38 -9.79 14.31
C ASN A 103 -7.98 -10.25 13.88
N VAL A 104 -7.80 -10.56 12.60
CA VAL A 104 -6.54 -11.09 12.05
C VAL A 104 -6.04 -10.29 10.85
N VAL A 105 -4.72 -10.23 10.71
CA VAL A 105 -4.06 -9.72 9.50
C VAL A 105 -3.98 -10.84 8.48
N LEU A 106 -4.43 -10.53 7.26
CA LEU A 106 -4.35 -11.39 6.08
C LEU A 106 -3.50 -10.70 5.01
N SER A 107 -3.23 -11.41 3.91
CA SER A 107 -2.58 -10.80 2.75
C SER A 107 -3.19 -11.29 1.45
N SER A 108 -3.20 -10.42 0.45
CA SER A 108 -3.48 -10.76 -0.95
C SER A 108 -2.30 -10.36 -1.82
N THR A 109 -2.18 -11.03 -2.95
CA THR A 109 -1.30 -10.59 -4.03
C THR A 109 -2.15 -9.93 -5.10
N VAL A 110 -1.79 -8.73 -5.53
CA VAL A 110 -2.53 -7.91 -6.50
C VAL A 110 -1.61 -7.55 -7.66
N ASP A 111 -2.07 -7.83 -8.88
CA ASP A 111 -1.42 -7.32 -10.09
C ASP A 111 -1.74 -5.83 -10.23
N CYS A 112 -0.71 -5.00 -10.39
CA CYS A 112 -0.91 -3.59 -10.63
C CYS A 112 -1.52 -3.37 -12.04
N PRO A 113 -2.50 -2.45 -12.19
CA PRO A 113 -3.09 -2.10 -13.48
C PRO A 113 -2.07 -1.75 -14.57
N THR A 114 -2.48 -1.89 -15.83
CA THR A 114 -1.66 -1.76 -17.06
C THR A 114 -0.84 -0.46 -17.20
N ASP A 115 -1.19 0.62 -16.50
CA ASP A 115 -0.44 1.89 -16.50
C ASP A 115 0.11 2.27 -15.12
N SER A 116 0.35 1.27 -14.29
CA SER A 116 0.86 1.44 -12.93
C SER A 116 1.95 0.43 -12.62
N ARG A 117 2.79 0.76 -11.65
CA ARG A 117 3.75 -0.18 -11.08
C ARG A 117 3.61 -0.22 -9.58
N CYS A 118 3.99 -1.33 -8.98
CA CYS A 118 4.23 -1.36 -7.56
C CYS A 118 5.47 -0.52 -7.23
N ALA A 119 5.28 0.51 -6.41
CA ALA A 119 6.35 1.25 -5.78
C ALA A 119 5.94 1.58 -4.33
N GLN A 120 6.88 1.40 -3.40
CA GLN A 120 6.70 1.73 -1.98
C GLN A 120 5.51 1.05 -1.28
N GLY A 121 5.08 -0.11 -1.77
CA GLY A 121 3.94 -0.84 -1.20
C GLY A 121 2.59 -0.37 -1.74
N ALA A 122 2.55 0.26 -2.92
CA ALA A 122 1.32 0.64 -3.60
C ALA A 122 1.49 0.54 -5.12
N CYS A 123 0.42 0.26 -5.85
CA CYS A 123 0.31 0.48 -7.28
C CYS A 123 0.18 1.98 -7.55
N VAL A 124 1.23 2.56 -8.11
CA VAL A 124 1.31 3.98 -8.46
C VAL A 124 1.14 4.15 -9.95
N LEU A 125 0.30 5.10 -10.37
CA LEU A 125 0.14 5.44 -11.77
C LEU A 125 1.46 5.96 -12.33
N LEU A 126 1.86 5.44 -13.48
CA LEU A 126 3.04 5.89 -14.19
C LEU A 126 2.66 6.98 -15.18
N LEU A 127 3.29 8.14 -15.02
CA LEU A 127 3.17 9.25 -15.95
C LEU A 127 4.45 9.28 -16.79
N CYS A 128 4.30 9.37 -18.10
CA CYS A 128 5.35 9.89 -18.96
C CYS A 128 4.68 10.64 -20.11
N GLU A 129 4.92 11.95 -20.16
CA GLU A 129 4.43 12.86 -21.17
C GLU A 129 5.63 13.49 -21.87
N ASP A 130 5.59 13.48 -23.20
CA ASP A 130 6.58 14.06 -24.09
C ASP A 130 5.82 14.94 -25.09
N GLU A 131 6.11 16.25 -25.12
CA GLU A 131 5.25 17.24 -25.78
C GLU A 131 5.47 17.36 -27.29
N ASP A 132 6.57 16.82 -27.81
CA ASP A 132 6.92 16.89 -29.21
C ASP A 132 7.11 15.52 -29.87
N ASP A 133 6.83 14.43 -29.16
CA ASP A 133 6.73 13.07 -29.70
C ASP A 133 7.99 12.68 -30.52
N PHE A 134 9.18 13.09 -30.07
CA PHE A 134 10.50 12.87 -30.69
C PHE A 134 10.83 13.77 -31.90
N ASP A 135 10.50 15.07 -31.82
CA ASP A 135 10.83 16.04 -32.87
C ASP A 135 12.13 16.81 -32.55
N PRO A 136 13.28 16.45 -33.15
CA PRO A 136 14.56 17.07 -32.83
C PRO A 136 14.67 18.54 -33.26
N ALA A 137 13.69 19.08 -34.00
CA ALA A 137 13.63 20.50 -34.37
C ALA A 137 12.98 21.37 -33.29
N ARG A 138 12.42 20.76 -32.24
CA ARG A 138 11.76 21.42 -31.12
C ARG A 138 12.55 21.16 -29.85
N ASN A 139 12.50 22.13 -28.95
CA ASN A 139 13.01 21.93 -27.60
C ASN A 139 11.84 21.48 -26.73
N SER A 140 11.97 20.33 -26.10
CA SER A 140 10.92 19.74 -25.27
C SER A 140 11.41 19.44 -23.87
N THR A 141 10.42 19.17 -23.03
CA THR A 141 10.59 18.75 -21.65
C THR A 141 9.74 17.50 -21.45
N VAL A 142 10.40 16.38 -21.17
CA VAL A 142 9.69 15.16 -20.76
C VAL A 142 9.30 15.27 -19.30
N ARG A 143 8.02 15.04 -18.99
CA ARG A 143 7.48 14.98 -17.63
C ARG A 143 7.20 13.53 -17.26
N TYR A 144 7.81 13.01 -16.19
CA TYR A 144 7.72 11.59 -15.88
C TYR A 144 7.67 11.29 -14.38
N THR A 145 7.02 10.20 -13.99
CA THR A 145 7.02 9.74 -12.58
C THR A 145 8.36 9.09 -12.25
N SER A 146 8.95 9.44 -11.10
CA SER A 146 10.16 8.81 -10.57
C SER A 146 10.00 7.30 -10.39
N ALA A 147 11.09 6.52 -10.44
CA ALA A 147 11.10 5.07 -10.17
C ALA A 147 10.34 4.67 -8.89
N SER A 148 10.37 5.54 -7.87
CA SER A 148 9.75 5.32 -6.58
C SER A 148 8.25 5.68 -6.53
N GLY A 149 7.67 6.19 -7.62
CA GLY A 149 6.26 6.57 -7.69
C GLY A 149 5.87 7.90 -7.07
N SER A 150 6.75 8.52 -6.28
CA SER A 150 6.35 9.61 -5.37
C SER A 150 6.51 11.02 -5.92
N LYS A 151 7.20 11.19 -7.04
CA LYS A 151 7.51 12.51 -7.60
C LYS A 151 7.30 12.52 -9.09
N VAL A 152 6.78 13.62 -9.59
CA VAL A 152 6.87 13.98 -11.00
C VAL A 152 8.18 14.74 -11.19
N LEU A 153 8.98 14.27 -12.13
CA LEU A 153 10.27 14.82 -12.53
C LEU A 153 10.16 15.36 -13.94
N THR A 154 11.13 16.20 -14.33
CA THR A 154 11.26 16.71 -15.68
C THR A 154 12.67 16.46 -16.21
N ALA A 155 12.79 16.31 -17.52
CA ALA A 155 14.06 16.26 -18.23
C ALA A 155 13.94 17.07 -19.52
N ASP A 156 14.79 18.09 -19.65
CA ASP A 156 14.81 18.96 -20.82
C ASP A 156 15.82 18.44 -21.84
N ASP A 157 15.50 18.58 -23.11
CA ASP A 157 16.45 18.32 -24.19
C ASP A 157 17.63 19.28 -24.09
N TYR A 158 18.81 18.79 -24.43
CA TYR A 158 20.01 19.60 -24.35
C TYR A 158 21.02 19.29 -25.44
N CYS A 159 21.84 20.29 -25.75
CA CYS A 159 22.93 20.13 -26.69
C CYS A 159 24.16 19.58 -25.97
N GLU A 160 24.55 18.35 -26.28
CA GLU A 160 25.83 17.78 -25.85
C GLU A 160 27.00 18.42 -26.62
N SER A 161 26.76 18.80 -27.88
CA SER A 161 27.69 19.58 -28.69
C SER A 161 26.92 20.48 -29.67
N SER A 162 27.62 21.32 -30.45
CA SER A 162 26.99 22.13 -31.51
C SER A 162 26.33 21.30 -32.63
N THR A 163 26.59 19.99 -32.69
CA THR A 163 26.02 19.10 -33.70
C THR A 163 25.27 17.91 -33.10
N THR A 164 25.24 17.78 -31.77
CA THR A 164 24.65 16.64 -31.09
C THR A 164 23.60 17.10 -30.10
N LEU A 165 22.36 16.75 -30.39
CA LEU A 165 21.21 16.88 -29.51
C LEU A 165 21.08 15.61 -28.66
N VAL A 166 20.91 15.76 -27.36
CA VAL A 166 20.43 14.70 -26.47
C VAL A 166 18.97 15.00 -26.20
N GLU A 167 18.13 14.14 -26.76
CA GLU A 167 16.68 14.21 -26.71
C GLU A 167 16.16 13.22 -25.68
N PHE A 168 15.35 13.70 -24.74
CA PHE A 168 14.65 12.82 -23.82
C PHE A 168 13.30 12.45 -24.42
N ILE A 169 12.96 11.16 -24.38
CA ILE A 169 11.65 10.67 -24.80
C ILE A 169 11.02 9.73 -23.78
N CYS A 170 9.71 9.60 -23.85
CA CYS A 170 8.98 8.61 -23.06
C CYS A 170 9.16 7.18 -23.60
N GLN A 171 9.66 6.28 -22.75
CA GLN A 171 9.76 4.86 -23.08
C GLN A 171 8.42 4.17 -22.89
N LYS A 172 7.86 3.65 -23.99
CA LYS A 172 6.85 2.59 -23.95
C LYS A 172 7.54 1.27 -24.30
N THR A 173 7.78 0.42 -23.31
CA THR A 173 8.30 -0.93 -23.57
C THR A 173 7.14 -1.82 -24.01
N ASN A 174 7.12 -2.16 -25.30
CA ASN A 174 6.40 -3.35 -25.74
C ASN A 174 7.31 -4.56 -25.48
N VAL A 175 7.22 -5.18 -24.30
CA VAL A 175 7.96 -6.42 -24.03
C VAL A 175 7.26 -7.58 -24.75
N GLY A 176 7.51 -7.70 -26.05
CA GLY A 176 7.07 -8.84 -26.84
C GLY A 176 7.92 -10.07 -26.49
N TRP A 177 7.46 -10.90 -25.57
CA TRP A 177 7.85 -12.30 -25.54
C TRP A 177 7.44 -12.96 -26.87
N PRO A 178 8.26 -13.84 -27.48
CA PRO A 178 7.86 -14.55 -28.69
C PRO A 178 6.83 -15.62 -28.30
N GLY A 179 5.54 -15.25 -28.27
CA GLY A 179 4.47 -16.20 -27.98
C GLY A 179 3.08 -15.66 -27.62
N GLY A 180 2.90 -14.37 -27.36
CA GLY A 180 1.55 -13.86 -27.09
C GLY A 180 1.53 -12.42 -26.60
N ILE A 181 0.58 -11.64 -27.14
CA ILE A 181 0.31 -10.27 -26.71
C ILE A 181 -0.38 -10.36 -25.34
N GLN A 182 0.39 -10.12 -24.28
CA GLN A 182 -0.15 -9.60 -23.03
C GLN A 182 0.32 -8.15 -22.94
N ASN A 183 -0.61 -7.21 -22.77
CA ASN A 183 -0.33 -5.78 -22.54
C ASN A 183 0.26 -5.60 -21.13
N SER A 184 1.43 -6.20 -20.89
CA SER A 184 2.24 -5.97 -19.71
C SER A 184 3.32 -4.98 -20.09
N TYR A 185 3.03 -3.69 -19.92
CA TYR A 185 4.04 -2.65 -20.02
C TYR A 185 4.96 -2.80 -18.81
N ASP A 186 6.11 -3.46 -18.98
CA ASP A 186 7.14 -3.52 -17.95
C ASP A 186 7.94 -2.22 -18.05
N TYR A 187 7.45 -1.20 -17.37
CA TYR A 187 8.08 0.11 -17.39
C TYR A 187 9.46 0.03 -16.70
N PRO A 188 10.55 0.45 -17.36
CA PRO A 188 11.85 0.51 -16.74
C PRO A 188 11.84 1.43 -15.50
N ASP A 189 12.81 1.27 -14.61
CA ASP A 189 13.01 2.18 -13.47
C ASP A 189 13.17 3.64 -13.91
N ASP A 190 13.70 3.87 -15.10
CA ASP A 190 13.71 5.17 -15.75
C ASP A 190 12.69 5.20 -16.90
N LEU A 191 11.58 5.93 -16.72
CA LEU A 191 10.52 6.06 -17.72
C LEU A 191 10.94 6.86 -18.95
N ARG A 192 12.02 7.64 -18.85
CA ARG A 192 12.58 8.39 -19.98
C ARG A 192 13.77 7.67 -20.60
N ARG A 193 14.05 7.95 -21.87
CA ARG A 193 15.25 7.53 -22.57
C ARG A 193 15.99 8.76 -23.07
N ALA A 194 17.31 8.78 -22.90
CA ALA A 194 18.15 9.69 -23.66
C ALA A 194 18.44 9.08 -25.04
N VAL A 195 18.16 9.82 -26.10
CA VAL A 195 18.52 9.46 -27.47
C VAL A 195 19.45 10.54 -28.02
N HIS A 196 20.56 10.12 -28.62
CA HIS A 196 21.52 11.05 -29.21
C HIS A 196 21.20 11.23 -30.70
N HIS A 197 20.92 12.46 -31.09
CA HIS A 197 20.65 12.88 -32.46
C HIS A 197 21.80 13.72 -32.99
N THR A 198 22.31 13.35 -34.17
CA THR A 198 23.18 14.23 -34.94
C THR A 198 22.31 15.21 -35.71
N CYS A 199 22.48 16.51 -35.48
CA CYS A 199 21.70 17.53 -36.19
C CYS A 199 21.95 17.47 -37.71
N PRO A 200 20.90 17.64 -38.54
CA PRO A 200 21.04 17.62 -39.99
C PRO A 200 22.03 18.66 -40.55
N PRO A 201 22.64 18.43 -41.73
CA PRO A 201 23.45 19.43 -42.39
C PRO A 201 22.70 20.76 -42.59
N GLY A 202 23.37 21.88 -42.33
CA GLY A 202 22.76 23.21 -42.37
C GLY A 202 22.11 23.66 -41.06
N THR A 203 21.99 22.77 -40.07
CA THR A 203 21.52 23.09 -38.72
C THR A 203 22.63 23.01 -37.68
N GLU A 204 22.41 23.60 -36.51
CA GLU A 204 23.21 23.41 -35.30
C GLU A 204 22.30 23.15 -34.10
N CYS A 205 22.84 22.46 -33.11
CA CYS A 205 22.12 22.30 -31.85
C CYS A 205 22.23 23.60 -31.06
N LEU A 206 21.08 24.22 -30.78
CA LEU A 206 20.97 25.40 -29.94
C LEU A 206 19.80 25.23 -28.98
N LYS A 207 20.04 25.39 -27.67
CA LYS A 207 19.01 25.34 -26.61
C LYS A 207 18.13 24.07 -26.65
N GLY A 208 18.73 22.91 -26.93
CA GLY A 208 18.02 21.64 -26.91
C GLY A 208 17.17 21.38 -28.16
N ALA A 209 17.51 22.02 -29.29
CA ALA A 209 16.87 21.73 -30.58
C ALA A 209 17.88 21.89 -31.72
N CYS A 210 17.69 21.16 -32.82
CA CYS A 210 18.42 21.39 -34.06
C CYS A 210 17.74 22.52 -34.85
N VAL A 211 18.43 23.66 -34.97
CA VAL A 211 17.92 24.88 -35.64
C VAL A 211 18.80 25.27 -36.82
N GLU A 212 18.25 25.93 -37.84
CA GLU A 212 19.03 26.43 -38.98
C GLU A 212 20.11 27.43 -38.54
N LYS A 213 21.29 27.35 -39.17
CA LYS A 213 22.44 28.25 -38.96
C LYS A 213 22.26 29.63 -39.60
#